data_AF-A0A7X7RY90-F1
#
_entry.id   AF-A0A7X7RY90-F1
#
_cell.length_a   1.000
_cell.length_b   1.000
_cell.length_c   1.000
_cell.angle_alpha   90.00
_cell.angle_beta   90.00
_cell.angle_gamma   90.00
#
_symmetry.space_group_name_H-M   'P 1'
#
loop_
_entity.id
_entity.type
_entity.pdbx_description
1 polymer ?
#
loop_
_entity_poly.entity_id
_entity_poly.type
_entity_poly.pdbx_seq_one_letter_code
_entity_poly.pdbx_strand_id
1 'polypeptide(L)' 'MATKMEWKVMQVCGHELQESLERFSQSEYEIFTIQNCESKWFIIARKTVKDRSEKSVMGFRAPD' A
#
# COMPACT_ATOMS: atom_id res chain seq x y z
N MET A 1 7.64 19.60 -15.13
CA MET A 1 8.57 18.71 -14.41
C MET A 1 7.83 17.42 -14.14
N ALA A 2 8.30 16.28 -14.65
CA ALA A 2 7.63 15.00 -14.41
C ALA A 2 7.79 14.61 -12.94
N THR A 3 6.69 14.50 -12.21
CA THR A 3 6.66 13.93 -10.86
C THR A 3 7.16 12.50 -10.97
N LYS A 4 8.39 12.25 -10.53
CA LYS A 4 9.01 10.93 -10.57
C LYS A 4 8.20 10.02 -9.62
N MET A 5 7.40 9.13 -10.20
CA MET A 5 6.59 8.17 -9.45
C MET A 5 7.52 7.20 -8.71
N GLU A 6 7.44 7.16 -7.40
CA GLU A 6 8.26 6.30 -6.55
C GLU A 6 7.46 5.09 -6.08
N TRP A 7 8.04 3.90 -6.20
CA TRP A 7 7.42 2.64 -5.83
C TRP A 7 8.24 1.95 -4.74
N LYS A 8 7.56 1.26 -3.84
CA LYS A 8 8.14 0.46 -2.77
C LYS A 8 7.55 -0.93 -2.80
N VAL A 9 8.41 -1.93 -2.74
CA VAL A 9 8.03 -3.34 -2.59
C VAL A 9 8.55 -3.83 -1.24
N MET A 10 7.71 -4.51 -0.49
CA MET A 10 8.05 -5.08 0.81
C MET A 10 7.61 -6.54 0.87
N GLN A 11 8.46 -7.40 1.42
CA GLN A 11 8.17 -8.81 1.62
C GLN A 11 8.20 -9.10 3.12
N VAL A 12 7.13 -9.68 3.64
CA VAL A 12 6.94 -9.89 5.09
C VAL A 12 6.36 -11.27 5.38
N CYS A 13 6.65 -11.82 6.56
CA CYS A 13 6.00 -13.05 7.01
C CYS A 13 4.55 -12.77 7.43
N GLY A 14 3.71 -13.81 7.50
CA GLY A 14 2.30 -13.66 7.88
C GLY A 14 2.06 -12.94 9.22
N HIS A 15 2.92 -13.17 10.21
CA HIS A 15 2.83 -12.52 11.53
C HIS A 15 3.25 -11.04 11.52
N GLU A 16 4.00 -10.60 10.51
CA GLU A 16 4.48 -9.22 10.33
C GLU A 16 3.53 -8.39 9.44
N LEU A 17 2.57 -9.04 8.79
CA LEU A 17 1.67 -8.39 7.82
C LEU A 17 0.93 -7.23 8.46
N GLN A 18 0.30 -7.45 9.61
CA GLN A 18 -0.50 -6.43 10.28
C GLN A 18 0.33 -5.19 10.63
N GLU A 19 1.46 -5.37 11.31
CA GLU A 19 2.37 -4.27 11.65
C GLU A 19 2.82 -3.52 10.39
N SER A 20 3.12 -4.24 9.32
CA SER A 20 3.55 -3.65 8.04
C SER A 20 2.45 -2.79 7.40
N LEU A 21 1.20 -3.26 7.43
CA LEU A 21 0.05 -2.51 6.92
C LEU A 21 -0.21 -1.25 7.76
N GLU A 22 -0.08 -1.32 9.08
CA GLU A 22 -0.20 -0.16 9.97
C GLU A 22 0.89 0.88 9.68
N ARG A 23 2.13 0.44 9.44
CA ARG A 23 3.23 1.33 9.03
C ARG A 23 2.95 2.02 7.69
N PHE A 24 2.34 1.33 6.73
CA PHE A 24 1.93 1.94 5.47
C PHE A 24 0.81 2.97 5.66
N SER A 25 -0.16 2.70 6.53
CA SER A 25 -1.24 3.65 6.87
C SER A 25 -0.72 4.99 7.43
N GLN A 26 0.41 4.95 8.16
CA GLN A 26 1.07 6.13 8.72
C GLN A 26 2.10 6.77 7.78
N SER A 27 2.33 6.19 6.59
CA SER A 27 3.37 6.63 5.66
C SER A 27 2.82 7.47 4.50
N GLU A 28 3.73 8.02 3.69
CA GLU A 28 3.41 8.73 2.45
C GLU A 28 3.14 7.77 1.27
N TYR A 29 2.98 6.47 1.53
CA TYR A 29 2.80 5.45 0.51
C TYR A 29 1.38 4.90 0.56
N GLU A 30 0.72 4.84 -0.59
CA GLU A 30 -0.54 4.15 -0.78
C GLU A 30 -0.27 2.71 -1.25
N ILE A 31 -0.86 1.73 -0.57
CA ILE A 31 -0.76 0.33 -0.96
C ILE A 31 -1.56 0.12 -2.25
N PHE A 32 -0.90 -0.40 -3.28
CA PHE A 32 -1.50 -0.71 -4.57
C PHE A 32 -1.97 -2.16 -4.64
N THR A 33 -1.17 -3.11 -4.17
CA THR A 33 -1.56 -4.53 -4.11
C THR A 33 -0.83 -5.27 -3.00
N ILE A 34 -1.47 -6.33 -2.52
CA ILE A 34 -0.94 -7.26 -1.53
C ILE A 34 -1.16 -8.68 -2.06
N GLN A 35 -0.10 -9.47 -2.16
CA GLN A 35 -0.18 -10.84 -2.65
C GLN A 35 0.50 -11.80 -1.68
N ASN A 36 -0.15 -12.93 -1.40
CA ASN A 36 0.49 -14.05 -0.72
C ASN A 36 1.11 -15.00 -1.73
N CYS A 37 2.37 -15.37 -1.53
CA CYS A 37 3.04 -16.41 -2.29
C CYS A 37 3.91 -17.23 -1.33
N GLU A 38 3.70 -18.55 -1.29
CA GLU A 38 4.51 -19.51 -0.49
C GLU A 38 4.80 -19.02 0.95
N SER A 39 3.74 -18.65 1.67
CA SER A 39 3.79 -18.19 3.08
C SER A 39 4.41 -16.81 3.32
N LYS A 40 4.72 -16.06 2.26
CA LYS A 40 5.18 -14.67 2.33
C LYS A 40 4.19 -13.72 1.71
N TRP A 41 4.09 -12.54 2.28
CA TRP A 41 3.25 -11.46 1.77
C TRP A 41 4.11 -10.42 1.07
N PHE A 42 3.73 -10.09 -0.16
CA PHE A 42 4.34 -9.06 -0.98
C PHE A 42 3.40 -7.86 -0.99
N ILE A 43 3.88 -6.73 -0.49
CA ILE A 43 3.14 -5.47 -0.44
C ILE A 43 3.80 -4.53 -1.44
N ILE A 44 3.04 -4.10 -2.43
CA ILE A 44 3.48 -3.12 -3.42
C ILE A 44 2.75 -1.83 -3.11
N ALA A 45 3.50 -0.76 -2.87
CA ALA A 45 2.99 0.55 -2.54
C ALA A 45 3.62 1.63 -3.42
N ARG A 46 2.89 2.71 -3.65
CA ARG A 46 3.33 3.88 -4.42
C ARG A 46 3.37 5.10 -3.53
N LYS A 47 4.39 5.95 -3.67
CA LYS A 47 4.43 7.22 -2.93
C LYS A 47 3.29 8.10 -3.43
N THR A 48 2.40 8.46 -2.53
CA THR A 48 1.31 9.37 -2.82
C THR A 48 1.89 10.78 -2.88
N VAL A 49 1.99 11.34 -4.08
CA VAL A 49 2.15 12.79 -4.23
C VAL A 49 0.81 13.36 -3.78
N LYS A 50 0.70 13.83 -2.54
CA LYS A 50 -0.49 14.54 -2.06
C LYS A 50 -0.62 15.85 -2.83
N ASP A 51 -1.09 15.78 -4.06
CA ASP A 51 -1.81 16.89 -4.66
C ASP A 51 -3.10 17.01 -3.86
N ARG A 52 -3.26 18.12 -3.13
CA ARG A 52 -4.37 18.38 -2.19
C ARG A 52 -5.70 18.62 -2.95
N SER A 53 -6.03 17.83 -3.96
CA SER A 53 -7.29 17.87 -4.68
C SER A 53 -7.67 16.50 -5.21
N GLU A 54 -8.06 15.60 -4.31
CA GLU A 54 -9.38 14.96 -4.37
C GLU A 54 -9.52 14.00 -3.19
N LYS A 55 -10.66 14.10 -2.50
CA LYS A 55 -11.08 13.13 -1.49
C LYS A 55 -11.49 11.83 -2.20
N SER A 56 -10.55 11.00 -2.62
CA SER A 56 -10.87 9.60 -2.95
C SER A 56 -10.92 8.78 -1.67
N VAL A 57 -12.09 8.75 -1.05
CA VAL A 57 -12.45 7.70 -0.09
C VAL A 57 -12.63 6.42 -0.89
N MET A 58 -11.57 5.61 -1.05
CA MET A 58 -11.72 4.23 -1.50
C MET A 58 -12.18 3.39 -0.32
N GLY A 59 -13.51 3.24 -0.19
CA GLY A 59 -14.11 2.23 0.67
C GLY A 59 -14.06 0.87 -0.03
N PHE A 60 -13.35 -0.10 0.55
CA PHE A 60 -13.42 -1.48 0.09
C PHE A 60 -14.76 -2.08 0.54
N ARG A 61 -15.64 -2.44 -0.40
CA ARG A 61 -16.74 -3.39 -0.16
C ARG A 61 -16.31 -4.76 -0.71
N ALA A 62 -16.32 -5.77 0.14
CA ALA A 62 -16.28 -7.15 -0.32
C ALA A 62 -17.61 -7.47 -1.05
N PRO A 63 -17.57 -8.25 -2.15
CA PRO A 63 -18.80 -8.79 -2.75
C PRO A 63 -19.48 -9.77 -1.79
N ASP A 64 -20.82 -9.79 -1.82
CA ASP A 64 -21.70 -10.71 -1.07
C ASP A 64 -21.45 -12.18 -1.48
#